data_AF-A0A937PIA8-F1
#
_entry.id   AF-A0A937PIA8-F1
#
_cell.length_a   1.000
_cell.length_b   1.000
_cell.length_c   1.000
_cell.angle_alpha   90.00
_cell.angle_beta   90.00
_cell.angle_gamma   90.00
#
_symmetry.space_group_name_H-M   'P 1'
#
loop_
_entity.id
_entity.type
_entity.pdbx_description
1 polymer ?
#
loop_
_entity_poly.entity_id
_entity_poly.type
_entity_poly.pdbx_seq_one_letter_code
_entity_poly.pdbx_strand_id
1 'polypeptide(L)'
;MRKRVIFLIATLILVTIFVNAGFCEDDKYYARCNLKVIKGDHITWINWQASPSFILVGTELKVAKKGRHLVNVKTGASYTLDAGAKGDMYLEKFITKTPIDIKHFPDNVQSNIKKALAKVGMTKKEVYIAMGPPAKIPAGSTKMMTYDEIMRADLWIYARRRFGKNIGVAFDPVTGKVNRTEGIWRK
;
A
#
# COMPACT_ATOMS: atom_id res chain seq x y z
N MET A 1 31.21 35.42 21.40
CA MET A 1 31.30 34.24 20.51
C MET A 1 30.69 32.95 21.07
N ARG A 2 30.89 32.59 22.36
CA ARG A 2 30.36 31.33 22.95
C ARG A 2 28.85 31.08 22.81
N LYS A 3 28.00 32.12 22.88
CA LYS A 3 26.53 31.96 22.80
C LYS A 3 26.01 31.60 21.39
N ARG A 4 26.75 31.94 20.32
CA ARG A 4 26.35 31.64 18.94
C ARG A 4 26.68 30.20 18.53
N VAL A 5 27.71 29.59 19.13
CA VAL A 5 28.09 28.18 18.87
C VAL A 5 27.13 27.21 19.55
N ILE A 6 26.66 27.55 20.76
CA ILE A 6 25.68 26.72 21.50
C ILE A 6 24.32 26.68 20.78
N PHE A 7 23.91 27.80 20.17
CA PHE A 7 22.65 27.87 19.42
C PHE A 7 22.68 27.03 18.13
N LEU A 8 23.83 26.95 17.47
CA LEU A 8 24.04 26.13 16.26
C LEU A 8 24.11 24.63 16.55
N ILE A 9 24.65 24.24 17.71
CA ILE A 9 24.67 22.85 18.16
C ILE A 9 23.25 22.41 18.60
N ALA A 10 22.48 23.32 19.23
CA ALA A 10 21.10 23.04 19.64
C ALA A 10 20.14 22.88 18.44
N THR A 11 20.33 23.63 17.34
CA THR A 11 19.54 23.42 16.11
C THR A 11 19.96 22.16 15.35
N LEU A 12 21.22 21.74 15.40
CA LEU A 12 21.64 20.49 14.75
C LEU A 12 21.08 19.23 15.45
N ILE A 13 20.82 19.30 16.76
CA ILE A 13 20.23 18.20 17.54
C ILE A 13 18.69 18.14 17.37
N LEU A 14 18.03 19.26 17.06
CA LEU A 14 16.58 19.26 16.86
C LEU A 14 16.15 18.67 15.50
N VAL A 15 17.04 18.66 14.51
CA VAL A 15 16.76 18.09 13.17
C VAL A 15 16.90 16.57 13.15
N THR A 16 17.58 15.95 14.12
CA THR A 16 17.77 14.50 14.18
C THR A 16 16.66 13.74 14.92
N ILE A 17 15.67 14.42 15.51
CA ILE A 17 14.54 13.74 16.21
C ILE A 17 13.45 13.30 15.22
N PHE A 18 13.48 13.77 13.97
CA PHE A 18 12.65 13.22 12.88
C PHE A 18 13.36 12.14 12.06
N VAL A 19 14.37 11.48 12.62
CA VAL A 19 14.90 10.24 12.04
C VAL A 19 13.83 9.17 12.23
N ASN A 20 13.11 8.90 11.13
CA ASN A 20 12.24 7.75 10.89
C ASN A 20 12.21 6.75 12.05
N ALA A 21 11.20 6.85 12.90
CA ALA A 21 10.84 5.78 13.82
C ALA A 21 10.40 4.59 12.97
N GLY A 22 11.39 3.77 12.59
CA GLY A 22 11.23 2.66 11.70
C GLY A 22 10.25 1.62 12.23
N PHE A 23 9.93 0.61 11.42
CA PHE A 23 8.97 -0.40 11.86
C PHE A 23 9.52 -1.16 13.06
N CYS A 24 8.94 -0.96 14.24
CA CYS A 24 9.29 -1.69 15.45
C CYS A 24 8.52 -3.02 15.47
N GLU A 25 9.22 -4.07 15.88
CA GLU A 25 8.61 -5.34 16.27
C GLU A 25 7.73 -5.04 17.50
N ASP A 26 6.46 -5.45 17.48
CA ASP A 26 5.39 -5.15 18.47
C ASP A 26 4.57 -3.85 18.31
N ASP A 27 4.92 -2.95 17.40
CA ASP A 27 4.04 -1.83 17.05
C ASP A 27 2.73 -2.34 16.43
N LYS A 28 1.63 -1.61 16.69
CA LYS A 28 0.33 -1.87 16.07
C LYS A 28 0.29 -1.27 14.67
N TYR A 29 0.01 -2.11 13.69
CA TYR A 29 -0.19 -1.69 12.30
C TYR A 29 -1.56 -2.11 11.81
N TYR A 30 -1.96 -1.52 10.70
CA TYR A 30 -3.20 -1.82 9.99
C TYR A 30 -2.88 -2.11 8.54
N ALA A 31 -3.60 -3.07 7.94
CA ALA A 31 -3.56 -3.27 6.51
C ALA A 31 -3.98 -1.96 5.81
N ARG A 32 -3.09 -1.34 5.03
CA ARG A 32 -3.36 -0.11 4.27
C ARG A 32 -4.34 -0.34 3.14
N CYS A 33 -4.34 -1.55 2.60
CA CYS A 33 -5.18 -2.00 1.50
C CYS A 33 -5.60 -3.46 1.74
N ASN A 34 -6.47 -3.98 0.89
CA ASN A 34 -6.70 -5.42 0.87
C ASN A 34 -5.42 -6.16 0.45
N LEU A 35 -4.89 -7.00 1.33
CA LEU A 35 -3.65 -7.74 1.08
C LEU A 35 -3.97 -9.09 0.45
N LYS A 36 -3.67 -9.27 -0.84
CA LYS A 36 -3.91 -10.55 -1.52
C LYS A 36 -2.96 -11.62 -1.01
N VAL A 37 -3.53 -12.70 -0.49
CA VAL A 37 -2.79 -13.86 0.00
C VAL A 37 -2.73 -14.92 -1.10
N ILE A 38 -1.53 -15.16 -1.60
CA ILE A 38 -1.23 -16.19 -2.60
C ILE A 38 -0.50 -17.36 -1.95
N LYS A 39 -0.64 -18.56 -2.54
CA LYS A 39 0.08 -19.77 -2.11
C LYS A 39 -0.06 -20.08 -0.60
N GLY A 40 -1.25 -19.91 -0.03
CA GLY A 40 -1.54 -20.22 1.36
C GLY A 40 -1.40 -19.01 2.28
N ASP A 41 -0.19 -18.49 2.41
CA ASP A 41 0.18 -17.48 3.43
C ASP A 41 1.11 -16.37 2.91
N HIS A 42 1.39 -16.32 1.60
CA HIS A 42 2.33 -15.34 1.04
C HIS A 42 1.61 -14.11 0.50
N ILE A 43 2.10 -12.93 0.82
CA ILE A 43 1.70 -11.64 0.24
C ILE A 43 2.90 -11.12 -0.55
N THR A 44 2.69 -10.75 -1.80
CA THR A 44 3.76 -10.26 -2.68
C THR A 44 3.63 -8.78 -2.98
N TRP A 45 4.70 -8.19 -3.50
CA TRP A 45 4.72 -6.77 -3.85
C TRP A 45 3.67 -6.40 -4.91
N ILE A 46 3.23 -7.41 -5.67
CA ILE A 46 2.13 -7.33 -6.63
C ILE A 46 0.84 -7.76 -5.95
N ASN A 47 -0.19 -6.91 -6.01
CA ASN A 47 -1.52 -7.30 -5.57
C ASN A 47 -2.30 -8.00 -6.71
N TRP A 48 -2.27 -9.34 -6.71
CA TRP A 48 -2.86 -10.16 -7.77
C TRP A 48 -4.39 -10.15 -7.75
N GLN A 49 -5.03 -9.68 -8.80
CA GLN A 49 -6.49 -9.53 -8.85
C GLN A 49 -7.28 -10.83 -8.62
N ALA A 50 -6.76 -11.98 -9.07
CA ALA A 50 -7.44 -13.28 -8.96
C ALA A 50 -7.01 -14.10 -7.72
N SER A 51 -6.61 -13.42 -6.64
CA SER A 51 -6.26 -14.11 -5.39
C SER A 51 -7.50 -14.73 -4.73
N PRO A 52 -7.44 -16.00 -4.27
CA PRO A 52 -8.59 -16.68 -3.69
C PRO A 52 -9.01 -16.09 -2.33
N SER A 53 -8.07 -15.49 -1.61
CA SER A 53 -8.30 -14.86 -0.32
C SER A 53 -7.47 -13.58 -0.18
N PHE A 54 -7.90 -12.74 0.75
CA PHE A 54 -7.19 -11.54 1.14
C PHE A 54 -7.50 -11.14 2.58
N ILE A 55 -6.53 -10.47 3.20
CA ILE A 55 -6.73 -9.76 4.45
C ILE A 55 -7.42 -8.44 4.12
N LEU A 56 -8.52 -8.14 4.79
CA LEU A 56 -9.26 -6.90 4.55
C LEU A 56 -8.44 -5.69 4.99
N VAL A 57 -8.56 -4.59 4.23
CA VAL A 57 -8.06 -3.28 4.67
C VAL A 57 -8.53 -2.95 6.08
N GLY A 58 -7.68 -2.29 6.86
CA GLY A 58 -7.97 -1.91 8.24
C GLY A 58 -7.83 -3.04 9.26
N THR A 59 -7.53 -4.28 8.83
CA THR A 59 -7.19 -5.38 9.75
C THR A 59 -5.97 -5.00 10.58
N GLU A 60 -6.06 -5.17 11.89
CA GLU A 60 -4.95 -4.96 12.82
C GLU A 60 -3.91 -6.09 12.68
N LEU A 61 -2.66 -5.70 12.49
CA LEU A 61 -1.52 -6.56 12.19
C LEU A 61 -0.35 -6.22 13.12
N LYS A 62 0.38 -7.24 13.54
CA LYS A 62 1.73 -7.10 14.09
C LYS A 62 2.76 -7.37 13.01
N VAL A 63 3.84 -6.61 13.04
CA VAL A 63 5.00 -6.81 12.17
C VAL A 63 6.09 -7.52 12.95
N ALA A 64 6.65 -8.58 12.38
CA ALA A 64 7.74 -9.34 12.95
C ALA A 64 8.87 -9.56 11.92
N LYS A 65 10.04 -10.02 12.40
CA LYS A 65 11.17 -10.46 11.57
C LYS A 65 11.59 -9.41 10.52
N LYS A 66 11.71 -8.15 10.95
CA LYS A 66 12.11 -7.00 10.12
C LYS A 66 11.15 -6.73 8.95
N GLY A 67 9.84 -6.70 9.21
CA GLY A 67 8.85 -6.35 8.17
C GLY A 67 8.38 -7.50 7.29
N ARG A 68 8.98 -8.68 7.41
CA ARG A 68 8.72 -9.81 6.50
C ARG A 68 7.60 -10.72 6.94
N HIS A 69 7.16 -10.61 8.18
CA HIS A 69 6.06 -11.41 8.70
C HIS A 69 4.97 -10.50 9.26
N LEU A 70 3.73 -10.75 8.83
CA LEU A 70 2.54 -10.07 9.31
C LEU A 70 1.70 -11.07 10.09
N VAL A 71 1.28 -10.71 11.30
CA VAL A 71 0.41 -11.55 12.13
C VAL A 71 -0.91 -10.84 12.35
N ASN A 72 -2.02 -11.46 11.97
CA ASN A 72 -3.35 -10.97 12.28
C ASN A 72 -3.60 -11.04 13.79
N VAL A 73 -3.82 -9.88 14.41
CA VAL A 73 -3.96 -9.79 15.87
C VAL A 73 -5.19 -10.53 16.37
N LYS A 74 -6.29 -10.52 15.60
CA LYS A 74 -7.55 -11.15 16.01
C LYS A 74 -7.52 -12.67 15.86
N THR A 75 -6.91 -13.18 14.78
CA THR A 75 -6.98 -14.61 14.44
C THR A 75 -5.71 -15.39 14.73
N GLY A 76 -4.59 -14.71 14.99
CA GLY A 76 -3.27 -15.33 15.13
C GLY A 76 -2.67 -15.84 13.81
N ALA A 77 -3.37 -15.69 12.68
CA ALA A 77 -2.88 -16.13 11.38
C ALA A 77 -1.62 -15.34 10.97
N SER A 78 -0.59 -16.05 10.53
CA SER A 78 0.70 -15.47 10.13
C SER A 78 0.86 -15.53 8.62
N TYR A 79 1.49 -14.50 8.06
CA TYR A 79 1.70 -14.32 6.63
C TYR A 79 3.12 -13.87 6.35
N THR A 80 3.68 -14.32 5.24
CA THR A 80 4.99 -13.85 4.76
C THR A 80 4.78 -12.72 3.74
N LEU A 81 5.37 -11.56 4.00
CA LEU A 81 5.33 -10.39 3.13
C LEU A 81 6.64 -10.24 2.35
N ASP A 82 6.53 -10.26 1.03
CA ASP A 82 7.56 -9.76 0.13
C ASP A 82 7.16 -8.36 -0.37
N ALA A 83 7.73 -7.32 0.24
CA ALA A 83 7.47 -5.92 -0.13
C ALA A 83 8.19 -5.49 -1.42
N GLY A 84 8.98 -6.38 -2.04
CA GLY A 84 9.76 -6.14 -3.25
C GLY A 84 11.14 -5.54 -3.00
N ALA A 85 11.29 -4.79 -1.91
CA ALA A 85 12.54 -4.17 -1.45
C ALA A 85 12.60 -4.14 0.08
N LYS A 86 13.81 -3.88 0.62
CA LYS A 86 14.03 -3.77 2.07
C LYS A 86 13.88 -2.32 2.53
N GLY A 87 13.25 -2.13 3.68
CA GLY A 87 13.10 -0.82 4.31
C GLY A 87 11.64 -0.45 4.52
N ASP A 88 11.44 0.41 5.51
CA ASP A 88 10.14 0.77 6.06
C ASP A 88 9.22 1.42 5.03
N MET A 89 9.76 2.30 4.20
CA MET A 89 9.06 2.93 3.08
C MET A 89 8.41 1.93 2.09
N TYR A 90 8.94 0.70 2.00
CA TYR A 90 8.37 -0.33 1.14
C TYR A 90 7.31 -1.17 1.86
N LEU A 91 7.42 -1.31 3.18
CA LEU A 91 6.38 -1.91 4.02
C LEU A 91 5.13 -1.04 4.03
N GLU A 92 5.30 0.29 3.99
CA GLU A 92 4.21 1.26 3.97
C GLU A 92 3.26 1.08 2.77
N LYS A 93 3.66 0.38 1.71
CA LYS A 93 2.74 -0.02 0.63
C LYS A 93 1.60 -0.92 1.12
N PHE A 94 1.87 -1.74 2.13
CA PHE A 94 0.96 -2.79 2.59
C PHE A 94 0.33 -2.44 3.93
N ILE A 95 1.05 -1.74 4.78
CA ILE A 95 0.66 -1.47 6.16
C ILE A 95 0.84 -0.01 6.54
N THR A 96 0.18 0.40 7.60
CA THR A 96 0.20 1.78 8.12
C THR A 96 0.01 1.76 9.62
N LYS A 97 0.59 2.73 10.33
CA LYS A 97 0.34 2.94 11.77
C LYS A 97 -1.03 3.57 12.02
N THR A 98 -1.57 4.27 11.04
CA THR A 98 -2.89 4.93 11.14
C THR A 98 -4.02 3.96 10.75
N PRO A 99 -5.04 3.78 11.60
CA PRO A 99 -6.20 2.96 11.26
C PRO A 99 -6.88 3.43 9.96
N ILE A 100 -7.32 2.47 9.13
CA ILE A 100 -8.10 2.75 7.92
C ILE A 100 -9.54 2.29 8.17
N ASP A 101 -10.45 3.24 8.35
CA ASP A 101 -11.88 2.98 8.46
C ASP A 101 -12.61 3.34 7.17
N ILE A 102 -13.11 2.32 6.48
CA ILE A 102 -13.82 2.48 5.21
C ILE A 102 -15.25 3.00 5.38
N LYS A 103 -15.81 3.01 6.61
CA LYS A 103 -17.20 3.44 6.87
C LYS A 103 -17.46 4.91 6.52
N HIS A 104 -16.41 5.73 6.47
CA HIS A 104 -16.49 7.12 6.06
C HIS A 104 -16.68 7.31 4.55
N PHE A 105 -16.46 6.26 3.75
CA PHE A 105 -16.69 6.32 2.31
C PHE A 105 -18.17 6.06 1.98
N PRO A 106 -18.66 6.56 0.84
CA PRO A 106 -19.98 6.18 0.33
C PRO A 106 -20.15 4.66 0.16
N ASP A 107 -21.38 4.16 0.30
CA ASP A 107 -21.68 2.71 0.31
C ASP A 107 -21.20 1.98 -0.95
N ASN A 108 -21.29 2.62 -2.11
CA ASN A 108 -20.79 2.07 -3.37
C ASN A 108 -19.26 1.88 -3.33
N VAL A 109 -18.51 2.84 -2.79
CA VAL A 109 -17.06 2.76 -2.60
C VAL A 109 -16.71 1.67 -1.58
N GLN A 110 -17.41 1.61 -0.46
CA GLN A 110 -17.24 0.52 0.52
C GLN A 110 -17.43 -0.87 -0.09
N SER A 111 -18.49 -1.04 -0.89
CA SER A 111 -18.79 -2.30 -1.58
C SER A 111 -17.68 -2.68 -2.56
N ASN A 112 -17.17 -1.71 -3.32
CA ASN A 112 -16.05 -1.92 -4.24
C ASN A 112 -14.75 -2.27 -3.50
N ILE A 113 -14.47 -1.61 -2.38
CA ILE A 113 -13.32 -1.94 -1.51
C ILE A 113 -13.45 -3.37 -0.99
N LYS A 114 -14.60 -3.77 -0.44
CA LYS A 114 -14.80 -5.14 0.07
C LYS A 114 -14.64 -6.21 -1.01
N LYS A 115 -14.97 -5.88 -2.27
CA LYS A 115 -14.79 -6.76 -3.43
C LYS A 115 -13.41 -6.63 -4.09
N ALA A 116 -12.56 -5.73 -3.59
CA ALA A 116 -11.26 -5.39 -4.15
C ALA A 116 -11.30 -4.98 -5.64
N LEU A 117 -12.26 -4.13 -5.98
CA LEU A 117 -12.48 -3.62 -7.34
C LEU A 117 -12.19 -2.12 -7.41
N ALA A 118 -11.60 -1.71 -8.53
CA ALA A 118 -11.55 -0.32 -8.97
C ALA A 118 -12.74 -0.02 -9.89
N LYS A 119 -13.38 1.13 -9.71
CA LYS A 119 -14.49 1.61 -10.53
C LYS A 119 -14.31 3.08 -10.87
N VAL A 120 -14.92 3.50 -11.99
CA VAL A 120 -15.00 4.90 -12.40
C VAL A 120 -15.56 5.75 -11.26
N GLY A 121 -14.99 6.93 -11.08
CA GLY A 121 -15.34 7.88 -10.01
C GLY A 121 -14.60 7.67 -8.70
N MET A 122 -13.94 6.52 -8.49
CA MET A 122 -13.12 6.32 -7.28
C MET A 122 -11.85 7.16 -7.31
N THR A 123 -11.38 7.64 -6.17
CA THR A 123 -10.09 8.36 -6.06
C THR A 123 -8.91 7.38 -6.08
N LYS A 124 -7.68 7.87 -6.34
CA LYS A 124 -6.45 7.07 -6.17
C LYS A 124 -6.38 6.39 -4.81
N LYS A 125 -6.75 7.10 -3.73
CA LYS A 125 -6.73 6.57 -2.36
C LYS A 125 -7.72 5.41 -2.20
N GLU A 126 -8.94 5.56 -2.70
CA GLU A 126 -9.97 4.52 -2.64
C GLU A 126 -9.58 3.29 -3.47
N VAL A 127 -9.01 3.49 -4.67
CA VAL A 127 -8.50 2.39 -5.49
C VAL A 127 -7.33 1.70 -4.79
N TYR A 128 -6.41 2.44 -4.19
CA TYR A 128 -5.28 1.84 -3.47
C TYR A 128 -5.76 1.02 -2.28
N ILE A 129 -6.71 1.54 -1.51
CA ILE A 129 -7.33 0.81 -0.40
C ILE A 129 -7.99 -0.49 -0.90
N ALA A 130 -8.74 -0.42 -2.02
CA ALA A 130 -9.42 -1.58 -2.58
C ALA A 130 -8.45 -2.62 -3.16
N MET A 131 -7.44 -2.17 -3.91
CA MET A 131 -6.66 -3.01 -4.81
C MET A 131 -5.16 -3.05 -4.53
N GLY A 132 -4.66 -2.31 -3.55
CA GLY A 132 -3.25 -2.27 -3.16
C GLY A 132 -2.29 -1.77 -4.25
N PRO A 133 -0.99 -2.08 -4.14
CA PRO A 133 -0.01 -1.62 -5.13
C PRO A 133 -0.24 -2.30 -6.50
N PRO A 134 -0.25 -1.52 -7.60
CA PRO A 134 -0.27 -2.09 -8.94
C PRO A 134 1.07 -2.78 -9.23
N ALA A 135 1.10 -3.66 -10.22
CA ALA A 135 2.34 -4.33 -10.64
C ALA A 135 3.27 -3.36 -11.39
N LYS A 136 2.70 -2.42 -12.14
CA LYS A 136 3.42 -1.44 -12.95
C LYS A 136 2.70 -0.10 -12.98
N ILE A 137 3.47 0.94 -13.24
CA ILE A 137 3.04 2.27 -13.68
C ILE A 137 3.81 2.61 -14.97
N PRO A 138 3.55 3.73 -15.68
CA PRO A 138 4.29 4.09 -16.89
C PRO A 138 5.81 4.11 -16.73
N ALA A 139 6.29 4.55 -15.56
CA ALA A 139 7.72 4.58 -15.22
C ALA A 139 8.35 3.18 -15.02
N GLY A 140 7.55 2.11 -14.99
CA GLY A 140 8.03 0.73 -14.92
C GLY A 140 7.43 -0.10 -13.78
N SER A 141 8.20 -1.07 -13.29
CA SER A 141 7.81 -1.96 -12.21
C SER A 141 7.74 -1.21 -10.88
N THR A 142 6.70 -1.49 -10.09
CA THR A 142 6.51 -0.89 -8.75
C THR A 142 7.27 -1.61 -7.64
N LYS A 143 8.05 -2.65 -7.97
CA LYS A 143 8.79 -3.47 -7.00
C LYS A 143 9.64 -2.62 -6.05
N MET A 144 10.39 -1.67 -6.63
CA MET A 144 11.30 -0.77 -5.91
C MET A 144 10.71 0.65 -5.73
N MET A 145 9.40 0.80 -5.88
CA MET A 145 8.73 2.08 -5.64
C MET A 145 8.10 2.07 -4.24
N THR A 146 8.08 3.24 -3.62
CA THR A 146 7.38 3.57 -2.37
C THR A 146 5.90 3.81 -2.62
N TYR A 147 5.12 3.93 -1.54
CA TYR A 147 3.71 4.31 -1.63
C TYR A 147 3.52 5.63 -2.38
N ASP A 148 4.26 6.67 -2.00
CA ASP A 148 4.10 8.02 -2.57
C ASP A 148 4.48 8.09 -4.05
N GLU A 149 5.54 7.38 -4.47
CA GLU A 149 5.93 7.29 -5.87
C GLU A 149 4.83 6.66 -6.73
N ILE A 150 4.17 5.61 -6.23
CA ILE A 150 3.04 4.98 -6.92
C ILE A 150 1.85 5.95 -7.00
N MET A 151 1.56 6.67 -5.90
CA MET A 151 0.42 7.59 -5.82
C MET A 151 0.52 8.78 -6.79
N ARG A 152 1.72 9.13 -7.23
CA ARG A 152 1.95 10.19 -8.24
C ARG A 152 1.53 9.77 -9.65
N ALA A 153 1.50 8.48 -9.97
CA ALA A 153 1.14 8.03 -11.31
C ALA A 153 -0.36 8.13 -11.59
N ASP A 154 -0.73 8.48 -12.82
CA ASP A 154 -2.12 8.55 -13.29
C ASP A 154 -2.56 7.30 -14.06
N LEU A 155 -1.69 6.31 -14.19
CA LEU A 155 -2.02 5.00 -14.75
C LEU A 155 -1.42 3.89 -13.91
N TRP A 156 -2.28 2.99 -13.45
CA TRP A 156 -1.90 1.84 -12.63
C TRP A 156 -2.25 0.54 -13.35
N ILE A 157 -1.28 -0.35 -13.48
CA ILE A 157 -1.43 -1.61 -14.21
C ILE A 157 -1.35 -2.77 -13.21
N TYR A 158 -2.45 -3.47 -13.03
CA TYR A 158 -2.59 -4.61 -12.13
C TYR A 158 -2.45 -5.93 -12.90
N ALA A 159 -1.65 -6.83 -12.34
CA ALA A 159 -1.43 -8.15 -12.93
C ALA A 159 -2.58 -9.11 -12.58
N ARG A 160 -2.97 -9.95 -13.56
CA ARG A 160 -3.89 -11.07 -13.36
C ARG A 160 -3.11 -12.38 -13.35
N ARG A 161 -3.45 -13.28 -12.40
CA ARG A 161 -2.69 -14.52 -12.17
C ARG A 161 -2.91 -15.60 -13.24
N ARG A 162 -4.09 -15.66 -13.88
CA ARG A 162 -4.45 -16.68 -14.87
C ARG A 162 -5.05 -16.05 -16.12
N PHE A 163 -4.47 -16.35 -17.29
CA PHE A 163 -4.96 -16.16 -18.68
C PHE A 163 -5.69 -14.85 -19.01
N GLY A 164 -5.59 -13.86 -18.12
CA GLY A 164 -6.28 -12.59 -18.19
C GLY A 164 -5.27 -11.52 -18.53
N LYS A 165 -5.67 -10.62 -19.41
CA LYS A 165 -4.93 -9.41 -19.70
C LYS A 165 -4.85 -8.54 -18.43
N ASN A 166 -3.77 -7.78 -18.28
CA ASN A 166 -3.61 -6.86 -17.16
C ASN A 166 -4.76 -5.84 -17.14
N ILE A 167 -5.12 -5.39 -15.93
CA ILE A 167 -6.12 -4.33 -15.76
C ILE A 167 -5.38 -3.01 -15.63
N GLY A 168 -5.65 -2.07 -16.53
CA GLY A 168 -5.26 -0.67 -16.34
C GLY A 168 -6.35 0.10 -15.63
N VAL A 169 -5.95 0.94 -14.68
CA VAL A 169 -6.80 1.92 -14.01
C VAL A 169 -6.18 3.28 -14.28
N ALA A 170 -6.85 4.09 -15.10
CA ALA A 170 -6.43 5.44 -15.43
C ALA A 170 -7.18 6.45 -14.56
N PHE A 171 -6.46 7.47 -14.12
CA PHE A 171 -6.96 8.57 -13.32
C PHE A 171 -6.95 9.84 -14.17
N ASP A 172 -8.00 10.62 -14.04
CA ASP A 172 -8.04 11.97 -14.57
C ASP A 172 -7.10 12.86 -13.73
N PRO A 173 -6.12 13.54 -14.33
CA PRO A 173 -5.13 14.32 -13.59
C PRO A 173 -5.71 15.59 -12.95
N VAL A 174 -6.86 16.07 -13.43
CA VAL A 174 -7.54 17.25 -12.89
C VAL A 174 -8.34 16.89 -11.64
N THR A 175 -9.07 15.78 -11.69
CA THR A 175 -9.98 15.38 -10.60
C THR A 175 -9.38 14.36 -9.64
N GLY A 176 -8.30 13.67 -10.03
CA GLY A 176 -7.69 12.57 -9.28
C GLY A 176 -8.56 11.30 -9.20
N LYS A 177 -9.64 11.23 -9.99
CA LYS A 177 -10.61 10.13 -10.00
C LYS A 177 -10.38 9.20 -11.18
N VAL A 178 -10.76 7.93 -11.01
CA VAL A 178 -10.76 6.95 -12.10
C VAL A 178 -11.71 7.43 -13.19
N ASN A 179 -11.17 7.67 -14.38
CA ASN A 179 -11.98 7.94 -15.57
C ASN A 179 -12.14 6.69 -16.44
N ARG A 180 -11.25 5.70 -16.29
CA ARG A 180 -11.25 4.51 -17.13
C ARG A 180 -10.62 3.29 -16.46
N THR A 181 -11.27 2.14 -16.61
CA THR A 181 -10.72 0.82 -16.26
C THR A 181 -10.71 -0.05 -17.51
N GLU A 182 -9.56 -0.52 -17.96
CA GLU A 182 -9.44 -1.31 -19.19
C GLU A 182 -8.81 -2.67 -18.93
N GLY A 183 -9.37 -3.70 -19.55
CA GLY A 183 -8.81 -5.05 -19.53
C GLY A 183 -7.69 -5.28 -20.54
N ILE A 184 -7.16 -4.26 -21.24
CA ILE A 184 -6.09 -4.44 -22.24
C ILE A 184 -5.14 -3.23 -22.21
N TRP A 185 -4.08 -3.30 -21.40
CA TRP A 185 -2.87 -2.53 -21.68
C TRP A 185 -1.87 -3.48 -22.34
N ARG A 186 -1.92 -3.51 -23.68
CA ARG A 186 -0.88 -4.15 -24.49
C ARG A 186 0.40 -3.33 -24.34
N LYS A 187 1.53 -4.03 -24.26
CA LYS A 187 2.81 -3.44 -24.70
C LYS A 187 2.68 -3.03 -26.15
#